data_AF-A0A6A0GZP1-F1
#
_entry.id   AF-A0A6A0GZP1-F1
#
_cell.length_a   1.000
_cell.length_b   1.000
_cell.length_c   1.000
_cell.angle_alpha   90.00
_cell.angle_beta   90.00
_cell.angle_gamma   90.00
#
_symmetry.space_group_name_H-M   'P 1'
#
loop_
_entity.id
_entity.type
_entity.pdbx_description
1 polymer ?
#
loop_
_entity_poly.entity_id
_entity_poly.type
_entity_poly.pdbx_seq_one_letter_code
_entity_poly.pdbx_strand_id
1 'polypeptide(L)' 'MRNASSKRQGNKLTSREVLKKRRLAANARERRRMTGLNEAFDRLREVVPALTGDQKLSKFETLQMAQTYINALLDVLH' A
#
# COMPACT_ATOMS: atom_id res chain seq x y z
N MET A 1 5.06 49.11 27.31
CA MET A 1 4.60 47.72 27.59
C MET A 1 4.65 46.93 26.29
N ARG A 2 5.42 45.83 26.20
CA ARG A 2 5.62 45.05 24.95
C ARG A 2 4.67 43.84 24.92
N ASN A 3 3.92 43.73 23.81
CA ASN A 3 2.81 42.82 23.56
C ASN A 3 3.10 41.32 23.75
N ALA A 4 2.31 40.65 24.61
CA ALA A 4 2.32 39.20 24.82
C ALA A 4 1.69 38.39 23.65
N SER A 5 1.04 39.07 22.70
CA SER A 5 0.26 38.45 21.61
C SER A 5 1.13 37.81 20.52
N SER A 6 2.34 38.30 20.28
CA SER A 6 3.23 37.83 19.20
C SER A 6 3.82 36.43 19.49
N LYS A 7 4.07 36.11 20.77
CA LYS A 7 4.69 34.82 21.18
C LYS A 7 3.74 33.62 21.02
N ARG A 8 2.42 33.83 21.10
CA ARG A 8 1.40 32.78 20.90
C ARG A 8 1.17 32.44 19.43
N GLN A 9 1.40 33.37 18.50
CA GLN A 9 1.26 33.13 17.06
C GLN A 9 2.43 32.29 16.50
N GLY A 10 3.67 32.56 16.94
CA GLY A 10 4.84 31.77 16.52
C GLY A 10 4.74 30.28 16.89
N ASN A 11 4.17 29.96 18.06
CA ASN A 11 4.04 28.57 18.52
C ASN A 11 2.94 27.76 17.81
N LYS A 12 1.94 28.43 17.20
CA LYS A 12 0.91 27.74 16.39
C LYS A 12 1.44 27.33 15.02
N LEU A 13 2.32 28.14 14.43
CA LEU A 13 2.95 27.86 13.14
C LEU A 13 3.90 26.66 13.25
N THR A 14 4.74 26.61 14.27
CA THR A 14 5.63 25.46 14.55
C THR A 14 4.83 24.18 14.80
N SER A 15 3.72 24.25 15.53
CA SER A 15 2.83 23.10 15.74
C SER A 15 2.22 22.59 14.42
N ARG A 16 1.80 23.49 13.53
CA ARG A 16 1.26 23.11 12.21
C ARG A 16 2.31 22.45 11.31
N GLU A 17 3.56 22.91 11.37
CA GLU A 17 4.69 22.32 10.65
C GLU A 17 5.04 20.92 11.18
N VAL A 18 5.03 20.74 12.51
CA VAL A 18 5.23 19.44 13.15
C VAL A 18 4.14 18.46 12.72
N LEU A 19 2.87 18.88 12.71
CA LEU A 19 1.75 18.06 12.23
C LEU A 19 1.91 17.70 10.74
N LYS A 20 2.33 18.66 9.90
CA LYS A 20 2.62 18.40 8.48
C LYS A 20 3.74 17.37 8.31
N LYS A 21 4.84 17.49 9.05
CA LYS A 21 5.95 16.52 9.05
C LYS A 21 5.50 15.12 9.49
N ARG A 22 4.70 15.02 10.56
CA ARG A 22 4.13 13.73 11.03
C ARG A 22 3.25 13.07 9.97
N ARG A 23 2.38 13.85 9.32
CA ARG A 23 1.52 13.35 8.22
C ARG A 23 2.34 12.86 7.03
N LEU A 24 3.37 13.61 6.62
CA LEU A 24 4.27 13.20 5.54
C LEU A 24 4.98 11.88 5.88
N ALA A 25 5.48 11.74 7.10
CA ALA A 25 6.12 10.51 7.56
C ALA A 25 5.13 9.33 7.60
N ALA A 26 3.89 9.55 8.03
CA ALA A 26 2.84 8.54 8.01
C ALA A 26 2.52 8.08 6.58
N ASN A 27 2.31 9.02 5.65
CA ASN A 27 2.05 8.70 4.24
C ASN A 27 3.22 7.94 3.60
N ALA A 28 4.47 8.29 3.94
CA ALA A 28 5.64 7.56 3.46
C ALA A 28 5.73 6.13 4.00
N ARG A 29 5.27 5.88 5.23
CA ARG A 29 5.18 4.51 5.78
C ARG A 29 4.10 3.70 5.07
N GLU A 30 2.92 4.28 4.87
CA GLU A 30 1.82 3.58 4.20
C GLU A 30 2.17 3.25 2.74
N ARG A 31 2.84 4.16 2.02
CA ARG A 31 3.37 3.85 0.68
C ARG A 31 4.30 2.65 0.71
N ARG A 32 5.26 2.59 1.64
CA ARG A 32 6.17 1.43 1.76
C ARG A 32 5.43 0.14 2.06
N ARG A 33 4.43 0.18 2.96
CA ARG A 33 3.57 -0.97 3.25
C ARG A 33 2.84 -1.46 1.99
N MET A 34 2.26 -0.52 1.23
CA MET A 34 1.55 -0.84 -0.02
C MET A 34 2.47 -1.32 -1.13
N THR A 35 3.71 -0.81 -1.22
CA THR A 35 4.73 -1.33 -2.14
C THR A 35 5.00 -2.82 -1.86
N GLY A 36 5.25 -3.20 -0.60
CA GLY A 36 5.46 -4.60 -0.24
C GLY A 36 4.25 -5.49 -0.51
N LEU A 37 3.02 -4.98 -0.32
CA LEU A 37 1.81 -5.70 -0.71
C LEU A 37 1.73 -5.92 -2.22
N ASN A 38 2.05 -4.90 -3.01
CA ASN A 38 2.03 -4.99 -4.47
C ASN A 38 3.10 -5.95 -5.00
N GLU A 39 4.30 -5.96 -4.40
CA GLU A 39 5.35 -6.94 -4.72
C GLU A 39 4.92 -8.37 -4.43
N ALA A 40 4.21 -8.62 -3.32
CA ALA A 40 3.67 -9.95 -3.02
C ALA A 40 2.60 -10.37 -4.05
N PHE A 41 1.77 -9.43 -4.47
CA PHE A 41 0.80 -9.64 -5.55
C PHE A 41 1.48 -9.95 -6.88
N ASP A 42 2.63 -9.34 -7.17
CA ASP A 42 3.39 -9.57 -8.40
C ASP A 42 4.01 -10.97 -8.40
N ARG A 43 4.64 -11.38 -7.29
CA ARG A 43 5.11 -12.76 -7.13
C ARG A 43 4.01 -13.80 -7.24
N LEU A 44 2.81 -13.50 -6.74
CA LEU A 44 1.66 -14.41 -6.90
C LEU A 44 1.27 -14.55 -8.38
N ARG A 45 1.33 -13.47 -9.17
CA ARG A 45 1.01 -13.53 -10.60
C ARG A 45 2.01 -14.36 -11.41
N GLU A 46 3.28 -14.42 -10.98
CA GLU A 46 4.30 -15.23 -11.65
C GLU A 46 4.00 -16.73 -11.61
N VAL A 47 3.24 -17.19 -10.60
CA VAL A 47 2.92 -18.62 -10.40
C VAL A 47 1.46 -18.96 -10.72
N VAL A 48 0.61 -17.96 -10.97
CA VAL A 48 -0.80 -18.16 -11.33
C VAL A 48 -0.94 -18.21 -12.84
N PRO A 49 -1.63 -19.22 -13.42
CA PRO A 49 -1.87 -19.28 -14.86
C PRO A 49 -2.63 -18.04 -15.35
N ALA A 50 -2.10 -17.37 -16.37
CA ALA A 50 -2.77 -16.26 -17.05
C ALA A 50 -3.42 -16.75 -18.35
N LEU A 51 -4.72 -16.50 -18.51
CA LEU A 51 -5.49 -16.88 -19.71
C LEU A 51 -5.19 -15.98 -20.93
N THR A 52 -4.60 -14.81 -20.72
CA THR A 52 -4.38 -13.78 -21.74
C THR A 52 -2.94 -13.25 -21.73
N GLY A 53 -1.98 -14.02 -22.26
CA GLY A 53 -0.61 -13.56 -22.54
C GLY A 53 0.05 -12.72 -21.43
N ASP A 54 0.74 -11.63 -21.82
CA ASP A 54 1.46 -10.69 -20.94
C ASP A 54 0.56 -9.72 -20.14
N GLN A 55 -0.78 -9.86 -20.20
CA GLN A 55 -1.69 -8.95 -19.50
C GLN A 55 -1.67 -9.23 -17.99
N LYS A 56 -1.26 -8.22 -17.21
CA LYS A 56 -1.27 -8.29 -15.74
C LYS A 56 -2.70 -8.33 -15.20
N LEU A 57 -3.07 -9.44 -14.54
CA LEU A 57 -4.36 -9.61 -13.85
C LEU A 57 -4.60 -8.53 -12.78
N SER A 58 -5.83 -8.09 -12.60
CA SER A 58 -6.21 -7.24 -11.47
C SER A 58 -6.01 -7.99 -10.13
N LYS A 59 -6.02 -7.27 -8.99
CA LYS A 59 -5.87 -7.89 -7.67
C LYS A 59 -6.96 -8.92 -7.38
N PHE A 60 -8.20 -8.63 -7.76
CA PHE A 60 -9.32 -9.54 -7.57
C PHE A 60 -9.16 -10.80 -8.42
N GLU A 61 -8.89 -10.63 -9.72
CA GLU A 61 -8.69 -11.75 -10.64
C GLU A 61 -7.49 -12.62 -10.23
N THR A 62 -6.40 -12.02 -9.76
CA THR A 62 -5.23 -12.76 -9.26
C THR A 62 -5.61 -13.68 -8.10
N LEU A 63 -6.41 -13.20 -7.15
CA LEU A 63 -6.85 -14.01 -6.00
C LEU A 63 -7.83 -15.11 -6.42
N GLN A 64 -8.76 -14.80 -7.31
CA GLN A 64 -9.72 -15.78 -7.82
C GLN A 64 -8.98 -16.89 -8.58
N MET A 65 -8.05 -16.53 -9.47
CA MET A 65 -7.27 -17.50 -10.24
C MET A 65 -6.33 -18.33 -9.37
N ALA A 66 -5.73 -17.75 -8.34
CA ALA A 66 -4.94 -18.52 -7.38
C ALA A 66 -5.77 -19.61 -6.68
N GLN A 67 -7.00 -19.28 -6.23
CA GLN A 67 -7.89 -20.26 -5.60
C GLN A 67 -8.30 -21.38 -6.58
N THR A 68 -8.71 -21.01 -7.80
CA THR A 68 -9.06 -21.99 -8.84
C THR A 68 -7.87 -22.89 -9.18
N TYR A 69 -6.66 -22.33 -9.27
CA TYR A 69 -5.47 -23.09 -9.63
C TYR A 69 -5.06 -24.08 -8.54
N ILE A 70 -5.11 -23.67 -7.26
CA ILE A 70 -4.86 -24.58 -6.13
C ILE A 70 -5.83 -25.77 -6.20
N ASN A 71 -7.12 -25.54 -6.40
CA ASN A 71 -8.11 -26.61 -6.49
C ASN A 71 -7.83 -27.55 -7.68
N ALA A 72 -7.53 -27.00 -8.86
CA ALA A 72 -7.21 -27.79 -10.03
C ALA A 72 -5.96 -28.67 -9.83
N LEU A 73 -4.92 -28.17 -9.14
CA LEU A 73 -3.75 -28.96 -8.80
C LEU A 73 -4.06 -30.08 -7.80
N LEU A 74 -4.94 -29.81 -6.82
CA LEU A 74 -5.39 -30.84 -5.88
C LEU A 74 -6.18 -31.95 -6.57
N ASP A 75 -7.00 -31.62 -7.57
CA ASP A 75 -7.77 -32.60 -8.34
C ASP A 75 -6.87 -33.54 -9.17
N VAL A 76 -5.72 -33.05 -9.66
CA VAL A 76 -4.74 -33.88 -10.42
C VAL A 76 -3.93 -34.81 -9.52
N LEU A 77 -3.85 -34.51 -8.21
CA LEU A 77 -3.10 -35.31 -7.24
C LEU A 77 -3.91 -36.49 -6.65
N HIS A 78 -5.20 -36.59 -6.99
CA HIS A 78 -6.10 -37.69 -6.61
C HIS A 78 -6.38 -38.60 -7.80
#